data_AF-A0A956IXN8-F1
#
_entry.id   AF-A0A956IXN8-F1
#
_cell.length_a   1.000
_cell.length_b   1.000
_cell.length_c   1.000
_cell.angle_alpha   90.00
_cell.angle_beta   90.00
_cell.angle_gamma   90.00
#
_symmetry.space_group_name_H-M   'P 1'
#
loop_
_entity.id
_entity.type
_entity.pdbx_description
1 polymer ?
#
loop_
_entity_poly.entity_id
_entity_poly.type
_entity_poly.pdbx_seq_one_letter_code
_entity_poly.pdbx_strand_id
1 'polypeptide(L)'
;FETSGVAAAPEAAPAPAPEAPPTIAAAEEDHEAGWQAFLEAMRSGDLERVRARTTESGYATLMRGVNDGDPAETFQRWGEGWLSFGIRWQSVSANEAYGKMGPEVKAHGIWLVREGGVWKLERWAPGS
;
A
#
# COMPACT_ATOMS: atom_id res chain seq x y z
N PHE A 1 -5.81 50.82 56.60
CA PHE A 1 -6.29 51.39 55.33
C PHE A 1 -5.09 51.35 54.40
N GLU A 2 -4.93 50.23 53.69
CA GLU A 2 -5.37 50.06 52.29
C GLU A 2 -4.37 50.71 51.34
N THR A 3 -3.90 50.16 50.23
CA THR A 3 -3.87 48.85 49.55
C THR A 3 -2.92 49.07 48.36
N SER A 4 -2.32 48.00 47.83
CA SER A 4 -2.07 47.73 46.40
C SER A 4 -1.51 48.83 45.46
N GLY A 5 -0.54 48.57 44.59
CA GLY A 5 -0.11 47.29 44.05
C GLY A 5 1.14 47.46 43.18
N VAL A 6 1.92 46.38 43.15
CA VAL A 6 3.07 46.18 42.26
C VAL A 6 2.53 45.94 40.85
N ALA A 7 2.90 46.81 39.91
CA ALA A 7 2.70 46.57 38.49
C ALA A 7 3.71 45.50 38.03
N ALA A 8 3.22 44.28 37.80
CA ALA A 8 3.97 43.23 37.14
C ALA A 8 4.13 43.58 35.65
N ALA A 9 5.38 43.58 35.17
CA ALA A 9 5.68 43.65 33.75
C ALA A 9 5.22 42.35 33.07
N PRO A 10 4.60 42.40 31.87
CA PRO A 10 4.23 41.20 31.15
C PRO A 10 5.50 40.48 30.68
N GLU A 11 5.61 39.22 31.07
CA GLU A 11 6.57 38.22 30.62
C GLU A 11 6.54 38.14 29.08
N ALA A 12 7.69 38.36 28.45
CA ALA A 12 7.84 38.26 27.01
C ALA A 12 7.51 36.84 26.56
N ALA A 13 6.53 36.70 25.67
CA ALA A 13 6.16 35.44 25.06
C ALA A 13 7.38 34.75 24.42
N PRO A 14 7.50 33.40 24.53
CA PRO A 14 8.57 32.67 23.88
C PRO A 14 8.49 32.85 22.37
N ALA A 15 9.63 33.15 21.74
CA ALA A 15 9.76 33.21 20.29
C ALA A 15 9.26 31.90 19.65
N PRO A 16 8.51 31.95 18.53
CA PRO A 16 8.14 30.75 17.80
C PRO A 16 9.40 30.00 17.37
N ALA A 17 9.47 28.71 17.70
CA ALA A 17 10.51 27.82 17.22
C ALA A 17 10.57 27.85 15.68
N PRO A 18 11.75 27.71 15.06
CA PRO A 18 11.87 27.66 13.61
C PRO A 18 11.04 26.47 13.10
N GLU A 19 10.00 26.76 12.31
CA GLU A 19 9.30 25.77 11.51
C GLU A 19 10.34 25.08 10.64
N ALA A 20 10.61 23.80 10.93
CA ALA A 20 11.40 22.97 10.05
C ALA A 20 10.73 23.01 8.66
N PRO A 21 11.48 23.18 7.57
CA PRO A 21 10.90 23.15 6.24
C PRO A 21 10.13 21.83 6.08
N PRO A 22 8.98 21.82 5.37
CA PRO A 22 8.33 20.56 5.04
C PRO A 22 9.36 19.74 4.26
N THR A 23 9.90 18.71 4.91
CA THR A 23 10.62 17.64 4.22
C THR A 23 9.64 17.15 3.17
N ILE A 24 9.91 17.48 1.91
CA ILE A 24 9.22 16.92 0.77
C ILE A 24 9.59 15.43 0.81
N ALA A 25 8.80 14.64 1.54
CA ALA A 25 8.83 13.20 1.44
C ALA A 25 8.57 12.93 -0.05
N ALA A 26 9.59 12.42 -0.75
CA ALA A 26 9.43 11.88 -2.08
C ALA A 26 8.18 10.99 -2.02
N ALA A 27 7.13 11.33 -2.78
CA ALA A 27 5.81 10.74 -2.64
C ALA A 27 5.96 9.21 -2.61
N GLU A 28 5.92 8.65 -1.41
CA GLU A 28 6.11 7.24 -1.20
C GLU A 28 4.85 6.59 -1.77
N GLU A 29 5.02 5.74 -2.79
CA GLU A 29 3.89 4.99 -3.33
C GLU A 29 3.23 4.29 -2.14
N ASP A 30 1.95 4.58 -1.90
CA ASP A 30 1.20 3.88 -0.88
C ASP A 30 0.95 2.43 -1.35
N HIS A 31 0.84 1.51 -0.41
CA HIS A 31 0.56 0.10 -0.70
C HIS A 31 -0.73 -0.08 -1.53
N GLU A 32 -1.75 0.78 -1.33
CA GLU A 32 -2.94 0.80 -2.18
C GLU A 32 -2.62 1.25 -3.61
N ALA A 33 -1.78 2.28 -3.79
CA ALA A 33 -1.36 2.73 -5.11
C ALA A 33 -0.56 1.65 -5.86
N GLY A 34 0.33 0.95 -5.17
CA GLY A 34 1.07 -0.18 -5.75
C GLY A 34 0.17 -1.36 -6.11
N TRP A 35 -0.83 -1.64 -5.29
CA TRP A 35 -1.86 -2.63 -5.60
C TRP A 35 -2.65 -2.26 -6.86
N GLN A 36 -3.11 -1.01 -6.97
CA GLN A 36 -3.82 -0.54 -8.17
C GLN A 36 -2.95 -0.66 -9.41
N ALA A 37 -1.67 -0.26 -9.35
CA ALA A 37 -0.75 -0.40 -10.46
C ALA A 37 -0.52 -1.87 -10.88
N PHE A 38 -0.51 -2.80 -9.92
CA PHE A 38 -0.47 -4.24 -10.19
C PHE A 38 -1.76 -4.74 -10.86
N LEU A 39 -2.94 -4.31 -10.40
CA LEU A 39 -4.22 -4.65 -11.03
C LEU A 39 -4.31 -4.13 -12.46
N GLU A 40 -3.83 -2.92 -12.73
CA GLU A 40 -3.78 -2.35 -14.08
C GLU A 40 -2.83 -3.13 -15.00
N ALA A 41 -1.67 -3.56 -14.48
CA ALA A 41 -0.77 -4.43 -15.21
C ALA A 41 -1.46 -5.74 -15.61
N MET A 42 -2.17 -6.38 -14.67
CA MET A 42 -2.94 -7.59 -14.95
C MET A 42 -4.05 -7.35 -15.98
N ARG A 43 -4.84 -6.28 -15.84
CA ARG A 43 -5.92 -5.92 -16.79
C ARG A 43 -5.40 -5.66 -18.21
N SER A 44 -4.15 -5.23 -18.35
CA SER A 44 -3.54 -5.06 -19.68
C SER A 44 -3.18 -6.39 -20.36
N GLY A 45 -3.06 -7.49 -19.61
CA GLY A 45 -2.55 -8.78 -20.09
C GLY A 45 -1.05 -8.76 -20.43
N ASP A 46 -0.35 -7.69 -20.08
CA ASP A 46 1.09 -7.58 -20.28
C ASP A 46 1.83 -8.31 -19.15
N LEU A 47 2.33 -9.51 -19.47
CA LEU A 47 3.03 -10.36 -18.50
C LEU A 47 4.32 -9.73 -17.97
N GLU A 48 5.01 -8.91 -18.78
CA GLU A 48 6.23 -8.23 -18.33
C GLU A 48 5.89 -7.16 -17.29
N ARG A 49 4.79 -6.42 -17.50
CA ARG A 49 4.28 -5.45 -16.51
C ARG A 49 3.83 -6.13 -15.22
N VAL A 50 3.15 -7.27 -15.32
CA VAL A 50 2.76 -8.05 -14.13
C VAL A 50 4.01 -8.52 -13.39
N ARG A 51 5.02 -9.02 -14.11
CA ARG A 51 6.29 -9.43 -13.53
C ARG A 51 7.06 -8.27 -12.88
N ALA A 52 7.01 -7.07 -13.44
CA ALA A 52 7.63 -5.88 -12.85
C ALA A 52 6.96 -5.43 -11.54
N ARG A 53 5.67 -5.75 -11.35
CA ARG A 53 4.86 -5.42 -10.16
C ARG A 53 4.74 -6.58 -9.17
N THR A 54 5.50 -7.65 -9.36
CA THR A 54 5.54 -8.82 -8.49
C THR A 54 7.00 -9.11 -8.14
N THR A 55 7.24 -9.75 -7.00
CA THR A 55 8.53 -10.38 -6.75
C THR A 55 8.59 -11.72 -7.48
N GLU A 56 9.75 -12.36 -7.53
CA GLU A 56 9.87 -13.71 -8.12
C GLU A 56 8.96 -14.72 -7.39
N SER A 57 8.90 -14.63 -6.05
CA SER A 57 7.99 -15.41 -5.22
C SER A 57 6.52 -15.12 -5.56
N GLY A 58 6.15 -13.84 -5.64
CA GLY A 58 4.79 -13.42 -5.93
C GLY A 58 4.32 -13.90 -7.29
N TYR A 59 5.15 -13.72 -8.31
CA TYR A 59 4.88 -14.19 -9.67
C TYR A 59 4.71 -15.72 -9.70
N ALA A 60 5.58 -16.46 -9.02
CA ALA A 60 5.45 -17.92 -8.92
C ALA A 60 4.14 -18.34 -8.24
N THR A 61 3.67 -17.60 -7.22
CA THR A 61 2.37 -17.89 -6.58
C THR A 61 1.19 -17.62 -7.51
N LEU A 62 1.23 -16.56 -8.33
CA LEU A 62 0.22 -16.29 -9.34
C LEU A 62 0.18 -17.39 -10.40
N MET A 63 1.35 -17.77 -10.93
CA MET A 63 1.46 -18.81 -11.96
C MET A 63 0.94 -20.17 -11.49
N ARG A 64 1.03 -20.50 -10.20
CA ARG A 64 0.43 -21.74 -9.65
C ARG A 64 -1.10 -21.73 -9.70
N GLY A 65 -1.74 -20.56 -9.76
CA GLY A 65 -3.19 -20.45 -9.93
C GLY A 65 -3.65 -20.42 -11.39
N VAL A 66 -2.73 -20.23 -12.34
CA VAL A 66 -3.01 -20.31 -13.77
C VAL A 66 -3.09 -21.79 -14.14
N ASN A 67 -4.30 -22.31 -14.34
CA ASN A 67 -4.53 -23.68 -14.80
C ASN A 67 -4.49 -23.75 -16.32
N ASP A 68 -3.65 -24.61 -16.92
CA ASP A 68 -3.55 -25.05 -18.35
C ASP A 68 -3.98 -24.09 -19.47
N GLY A 69 -4.01 -22.79 -19.18
CA GLY A 69 -4.59 -21.74 -20.02
C GLY A 69 -3.61 -20.60 -20.18
N ASP A 70 -3.98 -19.65 -21.02
CA ASP A 70 -3.14 -18.50 -21.30
C ASP A 70 -2.98 -17.63 -20.03
N PRO A 71 -1.74 -17.39 -19.56
CA PRO A 71 -1.50 -16.57 -18.38
C PRO A 71 -1.97 -15.13 -18.55
N ALA A 72 -1.89 -14.56 -19.75
CA ALA A 72 -2.30 -13.18 -19.98
C ALA A 72 -3.82 -13.05 -19.89
N GLU A 73 -4.58 -13.93 -20.52
CA GLU A 73 -6.04 -13.97 -20.38
C GLU A 73 -6.48 -14.24 -18.92
N THR A 74 -5.77 -15.14 -18.23
CA THR A 74 -6.07 -15.44 -16.83
C THR A 74 -5.84 -14.23 -15.92
N PHE A 75 -4.71 -13.52 -16.10
CA PHE A 75 -4.41 -12.32 -15.34
C PHE A 75 -5.36 -11.17 -15.69
N GLN A 76 -5.75 -10.98 -16.96
CA GLN A 76 -6.77 -10.00 -17.32
C GLN A 76 -8.07 -10.25 -16.54
N ARG A 77 -8.57 -11.49 -16.55
CA ARG A 77 -9.79 -11.86 -15.82
C ARG A 77 -9.65 -11.66 -14.31
N TRP A 78 -8.48 -11.99 -13.74
CA TRP A 78 -8.22 -11.74 -12.32
C TRP A 78 -8.16 -10.25 -12.01
N GLY A 79 -7.49 -9.44 -12.82
CA GLY A 79 -7.42 -7.99 -12.66
C GLY A 79 -8.81 -7.34 -12.66
N GLU A 80 -9.65 -7.70 -13.63
CA GLU A 80 -11.05 -7.22 -13.68
C GLU A 80 -11.86 -7.65 -12.46
N GLY A 81 -11.73 -8.92 -12.04
CA GLY A 81 -12.41 -9.43 -10.86
C GLY A 81 -11.93 -8.79 -9.56
N TRP A 82 -10.62 -8.60 -9.41
CA TRP A 82 -9.99 -8.08 -8.21
C TRP A 82 -10.22 -6.58 -8.03
N LEU A 83 -10.36 -5.81 -9.12
CA LEU A 83 -10.79 -4.41 -9.08
C LEU A 83 -12.17 -4.23 -8.44
N SER A 84 -13.03 -5.23 -8.52
CA SER A 84 -14.38 -5.17 -7.94
C SER A 84 -14.39 -5.45 -6.43
N PHE A 85 -13.28 -5.92 -5.86
CA PHE A 85 -13.17 -6.22 -4.43
C PHE A 85 -12.48 -5.08 -3.68
N GLY A 86 -13.14 -4.58 -2.63
CA GLY A 86 -12.47 -3.78 -1.62
C GLY A 86 -11.45 -4.64 -0.86
N ILE A 87 -10.24 -4.12 -0.68
CA ILE A 87 -9.21 -4.76 0.13
C ILE A 87 -9.17 -4.11 1.50
N ARG A 88 -9.13 -4.93 2.54
CA ARG A 88 -8.82 -4.46 3.90
C ARG A 88 -7.33 -4.67 4.13
N TRP A 89 -6.59 -3.57 4.15
CA TRP A 89 -5.17 -3.57 4.41
C TRP A 89 -4.85 -3.56 5.90
N GLN A 90 -3.76 -4.23 6.23
CA GLN A 90 -3.11 -4.22 7.52
C GLN A 90 -1.62 -4.03 7.27
N SER A 91 -1.08 -2.90 7.72
CA SER A 91 0.37 -2.67 7.69
C SER A 91 1.05 -3.65 8.65
N VAL A 92 1.98 -4.44 8.12
CA VAL A 92 2.79 -5.39 8.92
C VAL A 92 4.08 -4.71 9.34
N SER A 93 4.70 -3.95 8.44
CA SER A 93 5.88 -3.12 8.68
C SER A 93 5.91 -1.91 7.72
N ALA A 94 6.95 -1.09 7.79
CA ALA A 94 7.16 0.02 6.85
C ALA A 94 7.33 -0.45 5.39
N ASN A 95 7.72 -1.70 5.19
CA ASN A 95 7.98 -2.29 3.86
C ASN A 95 7.11 -3.50 3.57
N GLU A 96 6.13 -3.83 4.42
CA GLU A 96 5.25 -4.98 4.25
C GLU A 96 3.80 -4.63 4.59
N ALA A 97 2.88 -5.01 3.71
CA ALA A 97 1.45 -4.85 3.90
C ALA A 97 0.73 -6.16 3.59
N TYR A 98 -0.29 -6.45 4.39
CA TYR A 98 -1.15 -7.60 4.21
C TYR A 98 -2.57 -7.13 3.89
N GLY A 99 -3.14 -7.62 2.79
CA GLY A 99 -4.50 -7.33 2.35
C GLY A 99 -5.36 -8.57 2.39
N LYS A 100 -6.60 -8.43 2.87
CA LYS A 100 -7.66 -9.42 2.66
C LYS A 100 -8.66 -8.91 1.63
N MET A 101 -8.90 -9.70 0.60
CA MET A 101 -9.87 -9.40 -0.47
C MET A 101 -10.94 -10.49 -0.58
N GLY A 102 -12.15 -10.11 -0.98
CA GLY A 102 -13.28 -11.03 -1.14
C GLY A 102 -14.14 -11.23 0.12
N PRO A 103 -15.23 -12.02 0.02
CA PRO A 103 -16.14 -12.27 1.14
C PRO A 103 -15.45 -13.13 2.21
N GLU A 104 -15.82 -12.98 3.48
CA GLU A 104 -15.16 -13.65 4.63
C GLU A 104 -15.04 -15.18 4.49
N VAL A 105 -15.98 -15.82 3.79
CA VAL A 105 -15.99 -17.29 3.57
C VAL A 105 -15.01 -17.73 2.47
N LYS A 106 -14.53 -16.81 1.63
CA LYS A 106 -13.60 -17.05 0.51
C LYS A 106 -12.60 -15.90 0.39
N ALA A 107 -12.07 -15.43 1.51
CA ALA A 107 -11.10 -14.35 1.48
C ALA A 107 -9.80 -14.84 0.84
N HIS A 108 -9.19 -14.00 0.01
CA HIS A 108 -7.84 -14.21 -0.49
C HIS A 108 -6.90 -13.27 0.26
N GLY A 109 -5.78 -13.82 0.73
CA GLY A 109 -4.69 -13.07 1.33
C GLY A 109 -3.73 -12.55 0.26
N ILE A 110 -3.34 -11.29 0.39
CA ILE A 110 -2.42 -10.57 -0.48
C ILE A 110 -1.29 -10.03 0.40
N TRP A 111 -0.04 -10.36 0.07
CA TRP A 111 1.12 -9.73 0.72
C TRP A 111 1.82 -8.86 -0.30
N LEU A 112 2.02 -7.60 0.08
CA LEU A 112 2.84 -6.66 -0.64
C LEU A 112 4.11 -6.39 0.14
N VAL A 113 5.22 -6.29 -0.60
CA VAL A 113 6.53 -5.88 -0.08
C VAL A 113 7.00 -4.66 -0.85
N ARG A 114 7.73 -3.79 -0.18
CA ARG A 114 8.32 -2.60 -0.81
C ARG A 114 9.77 -2.87 -1.19
N GLU A 115 10.05 -2.86 -2.49
CA GLU A 115 11.39 -3.03 -3.04
C GLU A 115 11.75 -1.84 -3.93
N GLY A 116 12.87 -1.17 -3.64
CA GLY A 116 13.33 -0.02 -4.44
C GLY A 116 12.32 1.14 -4.47
N GLY A 117 11.51 1.28 -3.42
CA GLY A 117 10.47 2.32 -3.31
C GLY A 117 9.12 1.96 -3.95
N VAL A 118 9.01 0.81 -4.62
CA VAL A 118 7.80 0.33 -5.30
C VAL A 118 7.18 -0.82 -4.51
N TRP A 119 5.85 -0.81 -4.36
CA TRP A 119 5.16 -1.96 -3.78
C TRP A 119 4.93 -3.03 -4.84
N LYS A 120 5.29 -4.26 -4.48
CA LYS A 120 5.18 -5.44 -5.31
C LYS A 120 4.44 -6.52 -4.59
N LEU A 121 3.70 -7.34 -5.34
CA LEU A 121 3.10 -8.55 -4.80
C LEU A 121 4.20 -9.57 -4.46
N GLU A 122 4.26 -9.96 -3.19
CA GLU A 122 5.14 -11.02 -2.69
C GLU A 122 4.45 -12.37 -2.65
N ARG A 123 3.15 -12.39 -2.31
CA ARG A 123 2.41 -13.63 -2.17
C ARG A 123 0.92 -13.43 -2.36
N TRP A 124 0.33 -14.33 -3.13
CA TRP A 124 -1.11 -14.56 -3.16
C TRP A 124 -1.44 -15.89 -2.47
N ALA A 125 -2.40 -15.87 -1.54
CA ALA A 125 -2.89 -17.05 -0.84
C ALA A 125 -4.41 -17.16 -0.97
N PRO A 126 -4.93 -18.07 -1.81
CA PRO A 126 -6.37 -18.30 -1.89
C PRO A 126 -6.90 -19.01 -0.64
N GLY A 127 -8.02 -18.51 -0.07
CA GLY A 127 -8.72 -19.14 1.05
C GLY A 127 -8.05 -18.96 2.43
N SER A 128 -7.56 -17.75 2.74
CA SER A 128 -6.91 -17.40 4.01
C SER A 128 -7.83 -16.76 5.05
#